data_AF-A0A849PU95-F1
#
_entry.id   AF-A0A849PU95-F1
#
_cell.length_a   1.000
_cell.length_b   1.000
_cell.length_c   1.000
_cell.angle_alpha   90.00
_cell.angle_beta   90.00
_cell.angle_gamma   90.00
#
_symmetry.space_group_name_H-M   'P 1'
#
loop_
_entity.id
_entity.type
_entity.pdbx_description
1 polymer ?
#
loop_
_entity_poly.entity_id
_entity_poly.type
_entity_poly.pdbx_seq_one_letter_code
_entity_poly.pdbx_strand_id
1 'polypeptide(L)'
;LAIKRNMKWVIQLTILLAVGATIFYGFYPILYMLGISETLSSTLGIILAIALSIVLYKFPEWYVIDTIGIIIGAAASSIFGISFGILPAIVLLSLLAIYDAISVYKTKHMIDLAEGVMDLRLPILFIIPKKLNYSFIKDGMKKEGERDAFFMGLGDAVMPTVLVVSANVFIAHTGFISYPALGAIIGTLTGFIGLTIFVMKGKPQAGLPFLNSGVILGYLAGALLSGTPLLG
;
A
#
# COMPACT_ATOMS: atom_id res chain seq x y z
N LEU A 1 -9.42 10.27 20.81
CA LEU A 1 -10.62 10.22 21.69
C LEU A 1 -11.37 8.87 21.62
N ALA A 2 -11.58 8.29 20.43
CA ALA A 2 -12.35 7.05 20.26
C ALA A 2 -11.74 5.79 20.90
N ILE A 3 -10.40 5.63 20.84
CA ILE A 3 -9.69 4.49 21.46
C ILE A 3 -9.82 4.51 22.99
N LYS A 4 -9.81 5.71 23.60
CA LYS A 4 -10.02 5.90 25.05
C LYS A 4 -11.45 5.58 25.53
N ARG A 5 -12.44 5.50 24.64
CA ARG A 5 -13.85 5.21 24.96
C ARG A 5 -14.31 3.80 24.56
N ASN A 6 -13.40 2.93 24.11
CA ASN A 6 -13.70 1.55 23.70
C ASN A 6 -14.80 1.43 22.63
N MET A 7 -14.96 2.44 21.77
CA MET A 7 -15.99 2.50 20.72
C MET A 7 -15.54 1.73 19.47
N LYS A 8 -15.33 0.42 19.60
CA LYS A 8 -14.86 -0.46 18.51
C LYS A 8 -15.72 -0.33 17.23
N TRP A 9 -17.03 -0.14 17.39
CA TRP A 9 -17.96 0.06 16.28
C TRP A 9 -17.67 1.33 15.46
N VAL A 10 -17.29 2.44 16.10
CA VAL A 10 -16.96 3.69 15.39
C VAL A 10 -15.68 3.52 14.57
N ILE A 11 -14.66 2.90 15.15
CA ILE A 11 -13.38 2.64 14.44
C ILE A 11 -13.63 1.77 13.21
N GLN A 12 -14.41 0.70 13.37
CA GLN A 12 -14.74 -0.21 12.28
C GLN A 12 -15.57 0.46 11.18
N LEU A 13 -16.56 1.29 11.56
CA LEU A 13 -17.37 2.04 10.61
C LEU A 13 -16.54 3.08 9.85
N THR A 14 -15.66 3.83 10.52
CA THR A 14 -14.76 4.79 9.87
C THR A 14 -13.84 4.10 8.86
N ILE A 15 -13.29 2.93 9.21
CA ILE A 15 -12.42 2.17 8.30
C ILE A 15 -13.19 1.65 7.10
N LEU A 16 -14.38 1.06 7.30
CA LEU A 16 -15.22 0.57 6.20
C LEU A 16 -15.64 1.71 5.27
N LEU A 17 -15.96 2.88 5.81
CA LEU A 17 -16.26 4.06 4.99
C LEU A 17 -15.05 4.52 4.18
N ALA A 18 -13.86 4.55 4.78
CA ALA A 18 -12.63 4.91 4.06
C ALA A 18 -12.29 3.90 2.95
N VAL A 19 -12.44 2.61 3.24
CA VAL A 19 -12.29 1.51 2.27
C VAL A 19 -13.30 1.66 1.13
N GLY A 20 -14.58 1.80 1.44
CA GLY A 20 -15.64 1.94 0.45
C GLY A 20 -15.46 3.18 -0.42
N ALA A 21 -15.10 4.33 0.17
CA ALA A 21 -14.80 5.54 -0.58
C ALA A 21 -13.62 5.34 -1.53
N THR A 22 -12.55 4.69 -1.09
CA THR A 22 -11.37 4.43 -1.94
C THR A 22 -11.71 3.50 -3.11
N ILE A 23 -12.53 2.46 -2.86
CA ILE A 23 -13.01 1.56 -3.91
C ILE A 23 -13.86 2.33 -4.93
N PHE A 24 -14.78 3.18 -4.47
CA PHE A 24 -15.59 4.03 -5.35
C PHE A 24 -14.71 4.92 -6.25
N TYR A 25 -13.76 5.66 -5.66
CA TYR A 25 -12.87 6.53 -6.41
C TYR A 25 -11.87 5.79 -7.31
N GLY A 26 -11.61 4.50 -7.04
CA GLY A 26 -10.83 3.64 -7.93
C GLY A 26 -11.63 3.16 -9.16
N PHE A 27 -12.86 2.70 -8.97
CA PHE A 27 -13.65 2.10 -10.05
C PHE A 27 -14.41 3.11 -10.91
N TYR A 28 -14.93 4.20 -10.32
CA TYR A 28 -15.66 5.23 -11.07
C TYR A 28 -14.92 5.73 -12.32
N PRO A 29 -13.65 6.17 -12.27
CA PRO A 29 -12.96 6.68 -13.45
C PRO A 29 -12.73 5.58 -14.51
N ILE A 30 -12.52 4.33 -14.09
CA ILE A 30 -12.33 3.18 -14.99
C ILE A 30 -13.62 2.90 -15.76
N LEU A 31 -14.76 2.86 -15.06
CA LEU A 31 -16.08 2.64 -15.68
C LEU A 31 -16.43 3.77 -16.65
N TYR A 32 -16.15 5.01 -16.27
CA TYR A 32 -16.36 6.16 -17.15
C TYR A 32 -15.48 6.10 -18.41
N MET A 33 -14.20 5.69 -18.26
CA MET A 33 -13.28 5.53 -19.39
C MET A 33 -13.72 4.43 -20.37
N LEU A 34 -14.50 3.45 -19.92
CA LEU A 34 -15.09 2.40 -20.77
C LEU A 34 -16.31 2.89 -21.60
N GLY A 35 -16.66 4.18 -21.54
CA GLY A 35 -17.76 4.77 -22.29
C GLY A 35 -19.13 4.59 -21.65
N ILE A 36 -19.18 4.21 -20.37
CA ILE A 36 -20.42 4.10 -19.59
C ILE A 36 -20.88 5.53 -19.21
N SER A 37 -22.18 5.79 -19.24
CA SER A 37 -22.72 7.10 -18.84
C SER A 37 -22.34 7.47 -17.41
N GLU A 38 -22.23 8.77 -17.12
CA GLU A 38 -21.79 9.27 -15.82
C GLU A 38 -22.64 8.74 -14.66
N THR A 39 -23.97 8.81 -14.79
CA THR A 39 -24.93 8.33 -13.80
C THR A 39 -24.83 6.82 -13.58
N LEU A 40 -24.60 6.06 -14.65
CA LEU A 40 -24.49 4.61 -14.54
C LEU A 40 -23.13 4.21 -13.92
N SER A 41 -22.05 4.91 -14.27
CA SER A 41 -20.72 4.71 -13.70
C SER A 41 -20.69 4.99 -12.19
N SER A 42 -21.32 6.08 -11.75
CA SER A 42 -21.41 6.40 -10.32
C SER A 42 -22.27 5.39 -9.55
N THR A 43 -23.42 4.98 -10.12
CA THR A 43 -24.29 3.98 -9.51
C THR A 43 -23.59 2.63 -9.38
N LEU A 44 -22.95 2.15 -10.45
CA LEU A 44 -22.19 0.90 -10.43
C LEU A 44 -20.98 0.97 -9.47
N GLY A 45 -20.28 2.10 -9.44
CA GLY A 45 -19.18 2.33 -8.51
C GLY A 45 -19.65 2.24 -7.04
N ILE A 46 -20.79 2.83 -6.70
CA ILE A 46 -21.37 2.74 -5.36
C ILE A 46 -21.77 1.31 -5.03
N ILE A 47 -22.43 0.61 -5.96
CA ILE A 47 -22.82 -0.79 -5.77
C ILE A 47 -21.59 -1.66 -5.51
N LEU A 48 -20.52 -1.51 -6.32
CA LEU A 48 -19.26 -2.23 -6.13
C LEU A 48 -18.59 -1.91 -4.80
N ALA A 49 -18.52 -0.62 -4.43
CA ALA A 49 -17.95 -0.18 -3.16
C ALA A 49 -18.69 -0.79 -1.96
N ILE A 50 -20.02 -0.78 -1.98
CA ILE A 50 -20.85 -1.38 -0.93
C ILE A 50 -20.68 -2.90 -0.92
N ALA A 51 -20.74 -3.55 -2.08
CA ALA A 51 -20.61 -5.00 -2.18
C ALA A 51 -19.26 -5.49 -1.63
N LEU A 52 -18.15 -4.90 -2.06
CA LEU A 52 -16.81 -5.25 -1.60
C LEU A 52 -16.59 -4.92 -0.11
N SER A 53 -17.14 -3.80 0.37
CA SER A 53 -17.10 -3.47 1.80
C SER A 53 -17.90 -4.45 2.66
N ILE A 54 -19.06 -4.93 2.18
CA ILE A 54 -19.84 -5.97 2.86
C ILE A 54 -19.10 -7.30 2.86
N VAL A 55 -18.47 -7.67 1.74
CA VAL A 55 -17.65 -8.90 1.66
C VAL A 55 -16.50 -8.84 2.66
N LEU A 56 -15.77 -7.73 2.72
CA LEU A 56 -14.69 -7.53 3.70
C LEU A 56 -15.21 -7.63 5.15
N TYR A 57 -16.39 -7.08 5.43
CA TYR A 57 -16.98 -7.11 6.78
C TYR A 57 -17.48 -8.50 7.18
N LYS A 58 -18.13 -9.23 6.28
CA LYS A 58 -18.74 -10.54 6.57
C LYS A 58 -17.74 -11.70 6.49
N PHE A 59 -16.77 -11.63 5.58
CA PHE A 59 -15.82 -12.70 5.29
C PHE A 59 -14.37 -12.17 5.20
N PRO A 60 -13.76 -11.75 6.33
CA PRO A 60 -12.38 -11.29 6.38
C PRO A 60 -11.40 -12.48 6.32
N GLU A 61 -11.43 -13.22 5.21
CA GLU A 61 -10.42 -14.24 4.92
C GLU A 61 -9.16 -13.58 4.33
N TRP A 62 -8.00 -14.22 4.50
CA TRP A 62 -6.71 -13.63 4.12
C TRP A 62 -6.67 -13.23 2.63
N TYR A 63 -7.17 -14.08 1.74
CA TYR A 63 -7.21 -13.79 0.30
C TYR A 63 -8.19 -12.66 -0.04
N VAL A 64 -9.28 -12.51 0.72
CA VAL A 64 -10.24 -11.40 0.55
C VAL A 64 -9.58 -10.09 0.95
N ILE A 65 -8.91 -10.08 2.10
CA ILE A 65 -8.19 -8.92 2.62
C ILE A 65 -7.10 -8.50 1.63
N ASP A 66 -6.30 -9.44 1.13
CA ASP A 66 -5.20 -9.13 0.20
C ASP A 66 -5.72 -8.66 -1.16
N THR A 67 -6.77 -9.29 -1.70
CA THR A 67 -7.36 -8.89 -2.99
C THR A 67 -7.95 -7.47 -2.89
N ILE A 68 -8.71 -7.20 -1.83
CA ILE A 68 -9.27 -5.87 -1.57
C ILE A 68 -8.13 -4.87 -1.28
N GLY A 69 -7.09 -5.31 -0.57
CA GLY A 69 -5.90 -4.52 -0.29
C GLY A 69 -5.16 -4.10 -1.56
N ILE A 70 -5.03 -4.99 -2.55
CA ILE A 70 -4.45 -4.67 -3.87
C ILE A 70 -5.32 -3.64 -4.60
N ILE A 71 -6.65 -3.81 -4.59
CA ILE A 71 -7.57 -2.87 -5.23
C ILE A 71 -7.45 -1.47 -4.59
N ILE A 72 -7.51 -1.39 -3.26
CA ILE A 72 -7.38 -0.14 -2.52
C ILE A 72 -6.00 0.46 -2.75
N GLY A 73 -4.95 -0.36 -2.73
CA GLY A 73 -3.58 0.09 -2.93
C GLY A 73 -3.36 0.67 -4.33
N ALA A 74 -3.91 0.02 -5.37
CA ALA A 74 -3.88 0.53 -6.74
C ALA A 74 -4.67 1.84 -6.88
N ALA A 75 -5.88 1.91 -6.31
CA ALA A 75 -6.69 3.14 -6.32
C ALA A 75 -5.98 4.29 -5.60
N ALA A 76 -5.49 4.06 -4.39
CA ALA A 76 -4.76 5.07 -3.61
C ALA A 76 -3.47 5.51 -4.30
N SER A 77 -2.68 4.58 -4.82
CA SER A 77 -1.46 4.89 -5.59
C SER A 77 -1.77 5.71 -6.83
N SER A 78 -2.88 5.42 -7.50
CA SER A 78 -3.32 6.17 -8.68
C SER A 78 -3.71 7.59 -8.31
N ILE A 79 -4.52 7.77 -7.26
CA ILE A 79 -4.94 9.09 -6.77
C ILE A 79 -3.72 9.91 -6.37
N PHE A 80 -2.84 9.39 -5.52
CA PHE A 80 -1.66 10.11 -5.06
C PHE A 80 -0.64 10.32 -6.18
N GLY A 81 -0.43 9.35 -7.05
CA GLY A 81 0.55 9.42 -8.14
C GLY A 81 0.16 10.39 -9.26
N ILE A 82 -1.13 10.50 -9.57
CA ILE A 82 -1.64 11.53 -10.50
C ILE A 82 -1.60 12.92 -9.84
N SER A 83 -1.87 12.99 -8.52
CA SER A 83 -1.89 14.25 -7.79
C SER A 83 -0.50 14.83 -7.51
N PHE A 84 0.49 13.97 -7.26
CA PHE A 84 1.86 14.37 -6.99
C PHE A 84 2.69 14.31 -8.28
N GLY A 85 3.32 15.43 -8.63
CA GLY A 85 4.41 15.43 -9.60
C GLY A 85 5.62 14.62 -9.10
N ILE A 86 6.56 14.37 -9.99
CA ILE A 86 7.76 13.56 -9.71
C ILE A 86 8.56 14.11 -8.52
N LEU A 87 8.80 15.43 -8.50
CA LEU A 87 9.57 16.07 -7.44
C LEU A 87 8.90 15.96 -6.06
N PRO A 88 7.62 16.34 -5.87
CA PRO A 88 6.90 16.08 -4.62
C PRO A 88 6.92 14.61 -4.19
N ALA A 89 6.77 13.67 -5.12
CA ALA A 89 6.79 12.24 -4.82
C ALA A 89 8.17 11.79 -4.28
N ILE A 90 9.27 12.19 -4.93
CA ILE A 90 10.63 11.87 -4.46
C ILE A 90 10.89 12.47 -3.08
N VAL A 91 10.49 13.73 -2.85
CA VAL A 91 10.65 14.38 -1.54
C VAL A 91 9.85 13.65 -0.46
N LEU A 92 8.58 13.32 -0.73
CA LEU A 92 7.72 12.57 0.19
C LEU A 92 8.35 11.22 0.55
N LEU A 93 8.78 10.44 -0.45
CA LEU A 93 9.37 9.12 -0.25
C LEU A 93 10.69 9.18 0.52
N SER A 94 11.51 10.19 0.24
CA SER A 94 12.77 10.43 0.96
C SER A 94 12.52 10.78 2.42
N LEU A 95 11.56 11.68 2.69
CA LEU A 95 11.20 12.05 4.06
C LEU A 95 10.63 10.86 4.85
N LEU A 96 9.74 10.06 4.24
CA LEU A 96 9.19 8.86 4.86
C LEU A 96 10.26 7.81 5.13
N ALA A 97 11.20 7.61 4.21
CA ALA A 97 12.34 6.71 4.40
C ALA A 97 13.23 7.19 5.57
N ILE A 98 13.56 8.48 5.63
CA ILE A 98 14.36 9.02 6.73
C ILE A 98 13.63 8.88 8.07
N TYR A 99 12.33 9.19 8.09
CA TYR A 99 11.51 9.06 9.29
C TYR A 99 11.48 7.61 9.81
N ASP A 100 11.22 6.63 8.93
CA ASP A 100 11.17 5.21 9.31
C ASP A 100 12.55 4.70 9.77
N ALA A 101 13.63 5.09 9.08
CA ALA A 101 14.99 4.76 9.48
C ALA A 101 15.33 5.32 10.88
N ILE A 102 14.97 6.58 11.16
CA ILE A 102 15.20 7.18 12.48
C ILE A 102 14.36 6.47 13.55
N SER A 103 13.08 6.18 13.24
CA SER A 103 12.18 5.48 14.16
C SER A 103 12.71 4.10 14.55
N VAL A 104 13.20 3.33 13.59
CA VAL A 104 13.67 1.96 13.83
C VAL A 104 15.05 1.93 14.48
N TYR A 105 16.02 2.69 13.97
CA TYR A 105 17.41 2.60 14.45
C TYR A 105 17.70 3.46 15.67
N LYS A 106 17.08 4.65 15.77
CA LYS A 106 17.41 5.63 16.81
C LYS A 106 16.48 5.53 18.00
N THR A 107 15.17 5.52 17.79
CA THR A 107 14.22 5.55 18.90
C THR A 107 13.86 4.16 19.41
N LYS A 108 14.03 3.09 18.60
CA LYS A 108 13.65 1.69 18.92
C LYS A 108 12.23 1.56 19.50
N HIS A 109 11.39 2.59 19.35
CA HIS A 109 10.16 2.76 20.09
C HIS A 109 9.08 1.75 19.66
N MET A 110 9.29 1.11 18.50
CA MET A 110 8.49 0.01 17.97
C MET A 110 8.67 -1.31 18.74
N ILE A 111 9.79 -1.48 19.47
CA ILE A 111 10.01 -2.66 20.32
C ILE A 111 9.22 -2.52 21.64
N ASP A 112 9.15 -1.31 22.20
CA ASP A 112 8.49 -1.07 23.50
C ASP A 112 6.96 -0.87 23.40
N LEU A 113 6.41 -0.65 22.20
CA LEU A 113 4.96 -0.49 21.95
C LEU A 113 4.22 -1.81 21.71
N ALA A 114 4.95 -2.92 21.57
CA ALA A 114 4.38 -4.25 21.33
C ALA A 114 3.59 -4.80 22.54
N GLU A 115 3.73 -4.23 23.74
CA GLU A 115 2.98 -4.64 24.94
C GLU A 115 1.61 -3.96 25.11
N GLY A 116 1.33 -2.85 24.41
CA GLY A 116 0.21 -1.96 24.78
C GLY A 116 -1.07 -2.05 23.95
N VAL A 117 -1.02 -2.44 22.68
CA VAL A 117 -2.19 -2.30 21.79
C VAL A 117 -2.29 -3.46 20.79
N MET A 118 -2.76 -4.61 21.26
CA MET A 118 -2.95 -5.81 20.43
C MET A 118 -4.42 -6.26 20.29
N ASP A 119 -5.39 -5.35 20.35
CA ASP A 119 -6.82 -5.72 20.26
C ASP A 119 -7.56 -5.12 19.06
N LEU A 120 -6.87 -4.43 18.17
CA LEU A 120 -7.48 -3.80 17.01
C LEU A 120 -7.23 -4.68 15.78
N ARG A 121 -8.17 -5.60 15.53
CA ARG A 121 -8.28 -6.42 14.30
C ARG A 121 -8.57 -5.53 13.09
N LEU A 122 -7.62 -4.69 12.69
CA LEU A 122 -7.82 -3.71 11.62
C LEU A 122 -7.23 -4.21 10.30
N PRO A 123 -8.01 -4.18 9.21
CA PRO A 123 -7.58 -4.60 7.88
C PRO A 123 -6.72 -3.49 7.25
N ILE A 124 -5.49 -3.35 7.72
CA ILE A 124 -4.50 -2.38 7.18
C ILE A 124 -3.18 -3.12 6.84
N LEU A 125 -3.19 -4.45 6.89
CA LEU A 125 -2.02 -5.30 6.73
C LEU A 125 -2.30 -6.35 5.66
N PHE A 126 -1.42 -6.45 4.67
CA PHE A 126 -1.32 -7.63 3.80
C PHE A 126 -0.88 -8.83 4.62
N ILE A 127 -1.47 -10.00 4.36
CA ILE A 127 -1.27 -11.21 5.16
C ILE A 127 -0.72 -12.31 4.26
N ILE A 128 0.60 -12.54 4.27
CA ILE A 128 1.19 -13.65 3.51
C ILE A 128 1.27 -14.88 4.42
N PRO A 129 0.43 -15.91 4.24
CA PRO A 129 0.46 -17.09 5.08
C PRO A 129 1.68 -17.98 4.75
N LYS A 130 2.32 -18.55 5.78
CA LYS A 130 3.38 -19.56 5.65
C LYS A 130 2.85 -20.95 5.30
N LYS A 131 1.53 -21.18 5.44
CA LYS A 131 0.84 -22.44 5.13
C LYS A 131 -0.47 -22.14 4.38
N LEU A 132 -0.75 -22.86 3.31
CA LEU A 132 -1.94 -22.68 2.46
C LEU A 132 -3.28 -22.84 3.19
N ASN A 133 -3.31 -23.57 4.31
CA ASN A 133 -4.52 -23.81 5.13
C ASN A 133 -4.71 -22.77 6.27
N TYR A 134 -4.05 -21.61 6.20
CA TYR A 134 -4.20 -20.56 7.20
C TYR A 134 -5.57 -19.88 7.10
N SER A 135 -6.23 -19.68 8.25
CA SER A 135 -7.51 -18.97 8.34
C SER A 135 -7.42 -17.83 9.33
N PHE A 136 -7.44 -16.59 8.83
CA PHE A 136 -7.35 -15.38 9.65
C PHE A 136 -8.50 -15.25 10.67
N ILE A 137 -9.69 -15.76 10.31
CA ILE A 137 -10.86 -15.79 11.19
C ILE A 137 -10.62 -16.68 12.43
N LYS A 138 -9.93 -17.81 12.26
CA LYS A 138 -9.70 -18.81 13.32
C LYS A 138 -8.47 -18.50 14.16
N ASP A 139 -7.39 -18.03 13.54
CA ASP A 139 -6.12 -17.84 14.24
C ASP A 139 -5.88 -16.43 14.77
N GLY A 140 -6.51 -15.40 14.18
CA GLY A 140 -6.32 -14.00 14.60
C GLY A 140 -4.85 -13.56 14.66
N MET A 141 -4.60 -12.42 15.33
CA MET A 141 -3.25 -11.92 15.61
C MET A 141 -2.70 -12.62 16.87
N LYS A 142 -2.14 -13.84 16.75
CA LYS A 142 -1.44 -14.50 17.88
C LYS A 142 -0.07 -13.86 18.14
N LYS A 143 0.34 -13.81 19.42
CA LYS A 143 1.61 -13.22 19.92
C LYS A 143 2.85 -13.86 19.29
N GLU A 144 3.92 -13.07 19.30
CA GLU A 144 5.29 -13.40 18.87
C GLU A 144 5.74 -14.78 19.35
N GLY A 145 6.05 -15.65 18.39
CA GLY A 145 6.54 -17.02 18.59
C GLY A 145 6.13 -17.93 17.44
N GLU A 146 4.89 -17.80 16.97
CA GLU A 146 4.32 -18.57 15.86
C GLU A 146 3.64 -17.64 14.85
N ARG A 147 4.39 -16.68 14.30
CA ARG A 147 3.89 -15.88 13.15
C ARG A 147 3.86 -16.79 11.92
N ASP A 148 2.76 -17.53 11.76
CA ASP A 148 2.39 -18.28 10.56
C ASP A 148 1.93 -17.36 9.40
N ALA A 149 1.98 -16.03 9.59
CA ALA A 149 1.74 -15.04 8.54
C ALA A 149 2.68 -13.83 8.65
N PHE A 150 3.14 -13.34 7.51
CA PHE A 150 3.87 -12.07 7.39
C PHE A 150 2.86 -10.94 7.18
N PHE A 151 2.91 -9.94 8.06
CA PHE A 151 2.04 -8.77 8.01
C PHE A 151 2.81 -7.58 7.46
N MET A 152 2.36 -7.00 6.35
CA MET A 152 2.96 -5.80 5.75
C MET A 152 1.94 -4.67 5.71
N GLY A 153 2.32 -3.46 6.13
CA GLY A 153 1.44 -2.30 6.04
C GLY A 153 1.01 -2.05 4.61
N LEU A 154 -0.30 -1.89 4.36
CA LEU A 154 -0.81 -1.56 3.03
C LEU A 154 -0.19 -0.25 2.52
N GLY A 155 0.08 0.70 3.42
CA GLY A 155 0.81 1.92 3.12
C GLY A 155 2.22 1.68 2.57
N ASP A 156 2.96 0.70 3.10
CA ASP A 156 4.35 0.43 2.67
C ASP A 156 4.41 -0.11 1.24
N ALA A 157 3.36 -0.79 0.79
CA ALA A 157 3.21 -1.21 -0.60
C ALA A 157 2.78 -0.05 -1.51
N VAL A 158 1.93 0.86 -1.00
CA VAL A 158 1.37 1.99 -1.75
C VAL A 158 2.36 3.14 -1.94
N MET A 159 3.19 3.43 -0.95
CA MET A 159 4.12 4.56 -1.03
C MET A 159 5.05 4.49 -2.26
N PRO A 160 5.83 3.42 -2.49
CA PRO A 160 6.72 3.37 -3.64
C PRO A 160 5.97 3.42 -4.98
N THR A 161 4.77 2.84 -5.06
CA THR A 161 3.98 2.84 -6.29
C THR A 161 3.44 4.23 -6.67
N VAL A 162 3.38 5.19 -5.74
CA VAL A 162 3.08 6.60 -6.06
C VAL A 162 4.09 7.16 -7.07
N LEU A 163 5.39 6.91 -6.89
CA LEU A 163 6.42 7.39 -7.81
C LEU A 163 6.34 6.70 -9.17
N VAL A 164 5.98 5.40 -9.19
CA VAL A 164 5.77 4.65 -10.43
C VAL A 164 4.65 5.28 -11.27
N VAL A 165 3.50 5.54 -10.64
CA VAL A 165 2.35 6.17 -11.32
C VAL A 165 2.72 7.58 -11.77
N SER A 166 3.33 8.38 -10.89
CA SER A 166 3.75 9.75 -11.21
C SER A 166 4.72 9.78 -12.40
N ALA A 167 5.70 8.88 -12.43
CA ALA A 167 6.64 8.75 -13.55
C ALA A 167 5.97 8.32 -14.87
N ASN A 168 4.84 7.60 -14.81
CA ASN A 168 4.09 7.22 -16.00
C ASN A 168 3.15 8.33 -16.49
N VAL A 169 2.68 9.18 -15.59
CA VAL A 169 1.73 10.27 -15.91
C VAL A 169 2.45 11.53 -16.40
N PHE A 170 3.57 11.89 -15.75
CA PHE A 170 4.22 13.18 -15.97
C PHE A 170 5.40 13.14 -16.95
N ILE A 171 5.96 11.97 -17.26
CA ILE A 171 7.05 11.85 -18.23
C ILE A 171 6.47 11.48 -19.58
N ALA A 172 6.77 12.29 -20.60
CA ALA A 172 6.38 11.98 -21.96
C ALA A 172 7.00 10.65 -22.43
N HIS A 173 6.17 9.70 -22.84
CA HIS A 173 6.60 8.42 -23.35
C HIS A 173 5.71 7.95 -24.51
N THR A 174 6.23 7.04 -25.32
CA THR A 174 5.48 6.33 -26.35
C THR A 174 5.12 4.94 -25.84
N GLY A 175 3.85 4.53 -26.00
CA GLY A 175 3.35 3.25 -25.49
C GLY A 175 2.67 3.36 -24.11
N PHE A 176 2.42 2.21 -23.46
CA PHE A 176 1.65 2.13 -22.21
C PHE A 176 2.46 2.44 -20.95
N ILE A 177 3.77 2.19 -20.95
CA ILE A 177 4.62 2.36 -19.77
C ILE A 177 5.89 3.13 -20.12
N SER A 178 6.23 4.15 -19.35
CA SER A 178 7.49 4.91 -19.48
C SER A 178 8.70 4.09 -19.03
N TYR A 179 9.86 4.30 -19.67
CA TYR A 179 11.11 3.68 -19.23
C TYR A 179 11.47 4.00 -17.77
N PRO A 180 11.29 5.25 -17.27
CA PRO A 180 11.49 5.54 -15.85
C PRO A 180 10.50 4.83 -14.93
N ALA A 181 9.23 4.66 -15.34
CA ALA A 181 8.25 3.89 -14.56
C ALA A 181 8.60 2.40 -14.53
N LEU A 182 9.06 1.82 -15.64
CA LEU A 182 9.59 0.44 -15.66
C LEU A 182 10.79 0.28 -14.74
N GLY A 183 11.74 1.22 -14.79
CA GLY A 183 12.88 1.25 -13.88
C GLY A 183 12.44 1.32 -12.42
N ALA A 184 11.47 2.16 -12.09
CA ALA A 184 10.89 2.29 -10.76
C ALA A 184 10.20 0.99 -10.29
N ILE A 185 9.46 0.29 -11.17
CA ILE A 185 8.86 -1.01 -10.86
C ILE A 185 9.94 -2.03 -10.51
N ILE A 186 10.97 -2.16 -11.35
CA ILE A 186 12.08 -3.10 -11.13
C ILE A 186 12.84 -2.73 -9.84
N GLY A 187 13.04 -1.45 -9.58
CA GLY A 187 13.68 -0.94 -8.38
C GLY A 187 12.88 -1.26 -7.10
N THR A 188 11.55 -1.13 -7.15
CA THR A 188 10.66 -1.49 -6.04
C THR A 188 10.74 -2.98 -5.73
N LEU A 189 10.68 -3.83 -6.76
CA LEU A 189 10.82 -5.29 -6.62
C LEU A 189 12.19 -5.67 -6.05
N THR A 190 13.26 -5.05 -6.54
CA THR A 190 14.62 -5.27 -6.04
C THR A 190 14.76 -4.84 -4.58
N GLY A 191 14.19 -3.69 -4.21
CA GLY A 191 14.14 -3.21 -2.83
C GLY A 191 13.38 -4.15 -1.91
N PHE A 192 12.25 -4.69 -2.38
CA PHE A 192 11.45 -5.68 -1.65
C PHE A 192 12.19 -7.01 -1.44
N ILE A 193 12.88 -7.51 -2.47
CA ILE A 193 13.73 -8.70 -2.37
C ILE A 193 14.85 -8.46 -1.35
N GLY A 194 15.53 -7.30 -1.44
CA GLY A 194 16.56 -6.91 -0.49
C GLY A 194 16.06 -6.90 0.95
N LEU A 195 14.92 -6.24 1.19
CA LEU A 195 14.28 -6.19 2.51
C LEU A 195 13.98 -7.60 3.03
N THR A 196 13.37 -8.44 2.20
CA THR A 196 12.99 -9.81 2.59
C THR A 196 14.20 -10.65 2.98
N ILE A 197 15.30 -10.56 2.21
CA ILE A 197 16.56 -11.25 2.52
C ILE A 197 17.12 -10.80 3.88
N PHE A 198 17.10 -9.50 4.18
CA PHE A 198 17.61 -8.99 5.47
C PHE A 198 16.71 -9.37 6.66
N VAL A 199 15.39 -9.32 6.49
CA VAL A 199 14.43 -9.73 7.52
C VAL A 199 14.55 -11.22 7.81
N MET A 200 14.74 -12.06 6.78
CA MET A 200 14.98 -13.50 6.96
C MET A 200 16.28 -13.82 7.69
N LYS A 201 17.27 -12.91 7.68
CA LYS A 201 18.50 -13.01 8.48
C LYS A 201 18.32 -12.63 9.96
N GLY A 202 17.09 -12.37 10.40
CA GLY A 202 16.73 -12.20 11.81
C GLY A 202 17.02 -10.82 12.40
N LYS A 203 17.38 -9.83 11.57
CA LYS A 203 17.53 -8.44 12.03
C LYS A 203 16.27 -7.66 11.65
N PRO A 204 15.53 -7.08 12.61
CA PRO A 204 14.47 -6.15 12.26
C PRO A 204 15.07 -4.97 11.50
N GLN A 205 14.46 -4.64 10.36
CA GLN A 205 14.87 -3.56 9.48
C GLN A 205 13.66 -2.65 9.24
N ALA A 206 13.94 -1.37 9.03
CA ALA A 206 12.94 -0.42 8.55
C ALA A 206 12.52 -0.81 7.12
N GLY A 207 11.23 -0.98 6.87
CA GLY A 207 10.73 -1.46 5.58
C GLY A 207 10.74 -0.38 4.51
N LEU A 208 10.26 0.81 4.86
CA LEU A 208 10.12 1.92 3.92
C LEU A 208 11.45 2.40 3.32
N PRO A 209 12.58 2.46 4.06
CA PRO A 209 13.85 2.86 3.47
C PRO A 209 14.29 1.96 2.33
N PHE A 210 14.15 0.64 2.43
CA PHE A 210 14.55 -0.28 1.37
C PHE A 210 13.64 -0.16 0.14
N LEU A 211 12.32 -0.05 0.36
CA LEU A 211 11.36 0.06 -0.73
C LEU A 211 11.45 1.43 -1.43
N ASN A 212 11.48 2.52 -0.67
CA ASN A 212 11.53 3.87 -1.19
C ASN A 212 12.88 4.17 -1.85
N SER A 213 13.99 3.70 -1.28
CA SER A 213 15.30 3.85 -1.96
C SER A 213 15.38 3.01 -3.22
N GLY A 214 14.84 1.79 -3.21
CA GLY A 214 14.77 0.91 -4.37
C GLY A 214 14.02 1.56 -5.53
N VAL A 215 12.82 2.10 -5.27
CA VAL A 215 12.01 2.75 -6.32
C VAL A 215 12.68 4.03 -6.84
N ILE A 216 13.28 4.85 -5.97
CA ILE A 216 13.96 6.09 -6.38
C ILE A 216 15.18 5.75 -7.24
N LEU A 217 16.01 4.79 -6.82
CA LEU A 217 17.18 4.36 -7.60
C LEU A 217 16.78 3.73 -8.93
N GLY A 218 15.73 2.92 -8.94
CA GLY A 218 15.17 2.34 -10.16
C GLY A 218 14.63 3.40 -11.12
N TYR A 219 13.92 4.40 -10.59
CA TYR A 219 13.45 5.54 -11.35
C TYR A 219 14.61 6.32 -12.00
N LEU A 220 15.63 6.67 -11.21
CA LEU A 220 16.81 7.40 -11.68
C LEU A 220 17.55 6.61 -12.76
N ALA A 221 17.74 5.30 -12.57
CA ALA A 221 18.36 4.43 -13.56
C ALA A 221 17.55 4.38 -14.86
N GLY A 222 16.22 4.23 -14.75
CA GLY A 222 15.32 4.23 -15.91
C GLY A 222 15.35 5.55 -16.68
N ALA A 223 15.39 6.69 -15.97
CA ALA A 223 15.48 8.02 -16.57
C ALA A 223 16.83 8.29 -17.24
N LEU A 224 17.94 7.82 -16.65
CA LEU A 224 19.27 7.91 -17.26
C LEU A 224 19.35 7.08 -18.55
N LEU A 225 18.75 5.87 -18.56
CA LEU A 225 18.74 5.00 -19.74
C LEU A 225 17.91 5.57 -20.88
N SER A 226 16.81 6.26 -20.60
CA SER A 226 15.98 6.90 -21.63
C SER A 226 16.46 8.29 -22.05
N GLY A 227 17.43 8.88 -21.36
CA GLY A 227 17.89 10.26 -21.60
C GLY A 227 16.80 11.31 -21.33
N THR A 228 15.77 10.96 -20.56
CA THR A 228 14.63 11.85 -20.27
C THR A 228 14.96 12.78 -19.10
N PRO A 229 14.41 14.01 -19.08
CA PRO A 229 14.54 14.90 -17.92
C PRO A 229 14.04 14.22 -16.64
N LEU A 230 14.80 14.36 -15.55
CA LEU A 230 14.53 13.72 -14.26
C LEU A 230 13.30 14.28 -13.53
N LEU A 231 12.68 15.34 -14.04
CA LEU A 231 11.60 16.07 -13.35
C LEU A 231 10.34 16.25 -14.20
N GLY A 232 10.29 15.66 -15.40
CA GLY A 232 9.24 15.93 -16.40
C GLY A 232 9.57 17.14 -17.25
#